data_AF-A0A3M1GJZ7-F1
#
_entry.id   AF-A0A3M1GJZ7-F1
#
_cell.length_a   1.000
_cell.length_b   1.000
_cell.length_c   1.000
_cell.angle_alpha   90.00
_cell.angle_beta   90.00
_cell.angle_gamma   90.00
#
_symmetry.space_group_name_H-M   'P 1'
#
loop_
_entity.id
_entity.type
_entity.pdbx_description
1 polymer ?
#
loop_
_entity_poly.entity_id
_entity_poly.type
_entity_poly.pdbx_seq_one_letter_code
_entity_poly.pdbx_strand_id
1 'polypeptide(L)'
;MKTRILIFALCLAAPLLRAPASTRTLDADTRLVLPADAPTPVKLAAVDLARDFRKVFGHLPLTLTSEPLPPQDHVTIVVHPGSAGGLSPETYRIGWRDNDPTTGLLDLHGADPRGTIYGLYAISRHLLGIDPWWYWTDFEPPARERIEIPDDFTLSCPPPAFRYRGFFINDEDLLARWRPDPAGQTAISLEVWDRIYETLLRLGGNLVAPGTFPFPDEPQFALAVRRGLVLNQHHQTPLGFVGFRWPRGQLYSPTKDMDTLRRVWAHCVA
;
A
#
# COMPACT_ATOMS: atom_id res chain seq x y z
N MET A 1 22.86 71.93 -18.69
CA MET A 1 22.72 70.87 -17.65
C MET A 1 23.45 69.63 -18.16
N LYS A 2 24.48 69.17 -17.43
CA LYS A 2 25.33 68.02 -17.79
C LYS A 2 24.74 66.74 -17.20
N THR A 3 24.40 65.76 -18.02
CA THR A 3 23.89 64.46 -17.55
C THR A 3 25.07 63.50 -17.37
N ARG A 4 25.34 63.10 -16.12
CA ARG A 4 26.31 62.05 -15.78
C ARG A 4 25.61 60.68 -15.88
N ILE A 5 26.17 59.77 -16.67
CA ILE A 5 25.75 58.37 -16.73
C ILE A 5 26.61 57.60 -15.72
N LEU A 6 25.97 56.96 -14.74
CA LEU A 6 26.61 56.09 -13.75
C LEU A 6 26.56 54.65 -14.30
N ILE A 7 27.72 54.04 -14.53
CA ILE A 7 27.82 52.62 -14.93
C ILE A 7 27.96 51.79 -13.65
N PHE A 8 26.96 50.97 -13.33
CA PHE A 8 27.03 49.95 -12.30
C PHE A 8 27.78 48.73 -12.87
N ALA A 9 28.95 48.41 -12.32
CA ALA A 9 29.63 47.16 -12.60
C ALA A 9 28.91 46.02 -11.86
N LEU A 10 28.24 45.15 -12.61
CA LEU A 10 27.65 43.92 -12.09
C LEU A 10 28.78 42.90 -11.89
N CYS A 11 29.17 42.65 -10.63
CA CYS A 11 30.06 41.53 -10.31
C CYS A 11 29.29 40.22 -10.52
N LEU A 12 29.56 39.54 -11.64
CA LEU A 12 29.17 38.15 -11.85
C LEU A 12 29.98 37.26 -10.89
N ALA A 13 29.36 36.86 -9.78
CA ALA A 13 29.86 35.74 -9.00
C ALA A 13 29.74 34.48 -9.85
N ALA A 14 30.86 33.84 -10.16
CA ALA A 14 30.87 32.55 -10.82
C ALA A 14 30.10 31.54 -9.94
N PRO A 15 29.18 30.73 -10.51
CA PRO A 15 28.55 29.68 -9.74
C PRO A 15 29.64 28.70 -9.31
N LEU A 16 29.74 28.46 -8.00
CA LEU A 16 30.49 27.33 -7.48
C LEU A 16 29.96 26.07 -8.18
N LEU A 17 30.79 25.47 -9.03
CA LEU A 17 30.52 24.16 -9.62
C LEU A 17 30.40 23.17 -8.46
N ARG A 18 29.16 22.87 -8.06
CA ARG A 18 28.84 21.75 -7.19
C ARG A 18 29.33 20.50 -7.91
N ALA A 19 30.19 19.71 -7.26
CA ALA A 19 30.60 18.41 -7.78
C ALA A 19 29.34 17.62 -8.21
N PRO A 20 29.39 16.85 -9.31
CA PRO A 20 28.25 16.05 -9.73
C PRO A 20 27.82 15.18 -8.54
N ALA A 21 26.57 15.31 -8.13
CA ALA A 21 25.98 14.45 -7.11
C ALA A 21 26.16 13.01 -7.57
N SER A 22 26.80 12.18 -6.75
CA SER A 22 26.98 10.76 -7.04
C SER A 22 25.65 10.07 -6.82
N THR A 23 24.77 10.05 -7.82
CA THR A 23 23.44 9.45 -7.69
C THR A 23 23.55 7.94 -7.48
N ARG A 24 22.81 7.43 -6.49
CA ARG A 24 22.65 5.99 -6.28
C ARG A 24 21.54 5.47 -7.19
N THR A 25 21.62 4.21 -7.61
CA THR A 25 20.68 3.68 -8.61
C THR A 25 19.87 2.49 -8.08
N LEU A 26 18.58 2.50 -8.40
CA LEU A 26 17.76 1.29 -8.41
C LEU A 26 17.89 0.65 -9.79
N ASP A 27 18.20 -0.63 -9.82
CA ASP A 27 18.29 -1.47 -11.02
C ASP A 27 17.93 -2.92 -10.69
N ALA A 28 18.26 -3.85 -11.60
CA ALA A 28 18.03 -5.28 -11.44
C ALA A 28 18.76 -5.91 -10.23
N ASP A 29 19.83 -5.27 -9.73
CA ASP A 29 20.64 -5.74 -8.61
C ASP A 29 20.20 -5.13 -7.27
N THR A 30 19.15 -4.28 -7.29
CA THR A 30 18.52 -3.74 -6.08
C THR A 30 18.08 -4.87 -5.15
N ARG A 31 18.38 -4.70 -3.86
CA ARG A 31 18.02 -5.66 -2.82
C ARG A 31 16.89 -5.14 -1.95
N LEU A 32 16.08 -6.05 -1.45
CA LEU A 32 15.05 -5.78 -0.46
C LEU A 32 15.36 -6.56 0.81
N VAL A 33 15.67 -5.87 1.90
CA VAL A 33 15.81 -6.49 3.23
C VAL A 33 14.47 -6.40 3.94
N LEU A 34 13.86 -7.56 4.20
CA LEU A 34 12.60 -7.69 4.92
C LEU A 34 12.80 -8.63 6.12
N PRO A 35 12.59 -8.16 7.37
CA PRO A 35 12.75 -9.00 8.55
C PRO A 35 11.91 -10.27 8.50
N ALA A 36 12.47 -11.40 8.95
CA ALA A 36 11.80 -12.69 8.91
C ALA A 36 10.50 -12.72 9.75
N ASP A 37 10.46 -11.94 10.82
CA ASP A 37 9.34 -11.74 11.73
C ASP A 37 8.36 -10.65 11.26
N ALA A 38 8.56 -10.06 10.08
CA ALA A 38 7.66 -9.06 9.54
C ALA A 38 6.21 -9.60 9.48
N PRO A 39 5.20 -8.77 9.81
CA PRO A 39 3.80 -9.16 9.76
C PRO A 39 3.39 -9.65 8.37
N THR A 40 2.50 -10.66 8.30
CA THR A 40 1.94 -11.19 7.05
C THR A 40 1.49 -10.12 6.04
N PRO A 41 0.73 -9.08 6.41
CA PRO A 41 0.30 -8.08 5.43
C PRO A 41 1.46 -7.25 4.85
N VAL A 42 2.54 -7.03 5.63
CA VAL A 42 3.76 -6.38 5.14
C VAL A 42 4.49 -7.29 4.15
N LYS A 43 4.56 -8.59 4.43
CA LYS A 43 5.14 -9.58 3.51
C LYS A 43 4.41 -9.62 2.17
N LEU A 44 3.07 -9.53 2.18
CA LEU A 44 2.28 -9.46 0.94
C LEU A 44 2.56 -8.18 0.15
N ALA A 45 2.63 -7.02 0.81
CA ALA A 45 3.00 -5.77 0.15
C ALA A 45 4.43 -5.79 -0.42
N ALA A 46 5.37 -6.48 0.24
CA ALA A 46 6.72 -6.69 -0.28
C ALA A 46 6.74 -7.57 -1.53
N VAL A 47 5.87 -8.59 -1.61
CA VAL A 47 5.67 -9.40 -2.83
C VAL A 47 5.14 -8.53 -3.97
N ASP A 48 4.20 -7.62 -3.69
CA ASP A 48 3.70 -6.68 -4.69
C ASP A 48 4.80 -5.71 -5.17
N LEU A 49 5.61 -5.18 -4.25
CA LEU A 49 6.76 -4.35 -4.61
C LEU A 49 7.75 -5.14 -5.48
N ALA A 50 8.07 -6.39 -5.13
CA ALA A 50 8.95 -7.24 -5.93
C ALA A 50 8.41 -7.45 -7.36
N ARG A 51 7.09 -7.65 -7.50
CA ARG A 51 6.43 -7.73 -8.81
C ARG A 51 6.57 -6.41 -9.57
N ASP A 52 6.44 -5.28 -8.90
CA ASP A 52 6.58 -3.95 -9.49
C ASP A 52 8.02 -3.71 -9.97
N PHE A 53 9.03 -4.15 -9.23
CA PHE A 53 10.43 -4.17 -9.68
C PHE A 53 10.58 -4.97 -10.97
N ARG A 54 9.96 -6.15 -11.06
CA ARG A 54 10.00 -6.96 -12.28
C ARG A 54 9.34 -6.27 -13.47
N LYS A 55 8.27 -5.49 -13.26
CA LYS A 55 7.64 -4.71 -14.35
C LYS A 55 8.57 -3.65 -14.91
N VAL A 56 9.36 -3.01 -14.05
CA VAL A 56 10.26 -1.92 -14.45
C VAL A 56 11.60 -2.44 -14.97
N PHE A 57 12.26 -3.32 -14.22
CA PHE A 57 13.63 -3.77 -14.49
C PHE A 57 13.70 -5.16 -15.15
N GLY A 58 12.57 -5.86 -15.32
CA GLY A 58 12.53 -7.23 -15.85
C GLY A 58 12.90 -8.32 -14.85
N HIS A 59 13.35 -7.96 -13.64
CA HIS A 59 13.84 -8.90 -12.63
C HIS A 59 13.17 -8.69 -11.26
N LEU A 60 13.00 -9.78 -10.51
CA LEU A 60 12.61 -9.69 -9.11
C LEU A 60 13.84 -9.28 -8.29
N PRO A 61 13.70 -8.34 -7.33
CA PRO A 61 14.80 -7.95 -6.47
C PRO A 61 15.16 -9.11 -5.55
N LEU A 62 16.45 -9.25 -5.23
CA LEU A 62 16.90 -10.23 -4.24
C LEU A 62 16.35 -9.83 -2.87
N THR A 63 15.50 -10.69 -2.29
CA THR A 63 14.93 -10.47 -0.96
C THR A 63 15.77 -11.18 0.10
N LEU A 64 16.24 -10.42 1.07
CA LEU A 64 17.10 -10.87 2.18
C LEU A 64 16.36 -10.70 3.51
N THR A 65 16.69 -11.54 4.49
CA THR A 65 16.15 -11.44 5.86
C THR A 65 17.01 -10.58 6.79
N SER A 66 18.21 -10.22 6.35
CA SER A 66 19.17 -9.39 7.08
C SER A 66 20.02 -8.61 6.09
N GLU A 67 20.62 -7.52 6.57
CA GLU A 67 21.47 -6.68 5.74
C GLU A 67 22.73 -7.41 5.26
N PRO A 68 23.11 -7.26 3.99
CA PRO A 68 24.37 -7.80 3.50
C PRO A 68 25.56 -6.94 4.00
N LEU A 69 26.62 -7.61 4.44
CA LEU A 69 27.93 -6.99 4.68
C LEU A 69 28.84 -7.31 3.48
N PRO A 70 29.58 -6.35 2.86
CA PRO A 70 29.57 -4.88 3.01
C PRO A 70 28.59 -4.16 2.04
N PRO A 71 28.44 -2.82 2.12
CA PRO A 71 27.64 -2.02 1.18
C PRO A 71 28.06 -2.26 -0.27
N GLN A 72 27.09 -2.35 -1.17
CA GLN A 72 27.34 -2.62 -2.59
C GLN A 72 27.12 -1.37 -3.43
N ASP A 73 27.59 -1.37 -4.67
CA ASP A 73 27.39 -0.26 -5.61
C ASP A 73 25.89 0.04 -5.85
N HIS A 74 25.04 -0.97 -5.61
CA HIS A 74 23.58 -0.93 -5.80
C HIS A 74 22.83 -0.65 -4.50
N VAL A 75 21.68 0.00 -4.63
CA VAL A 75 20.82 0.34 -3.50
C VAL A 75 20.24 -0.91 -2.84
N THR A 76 20.24 -0.91 -1.50
CA THR A 76 19.51 -1.89 -0.69
C THR A 76 18.39 -1.16 0.06
N ILE A 77 17.15 -1.57 -0.19
CA ILE A 77 15.96 -1.07 0.51
C ILE A 77 15.82 -1.89 1.79
N VAL A 78 15.90 -1.23 2.95
CA VAL A 78 15.79 -1.91 4.25
C VAL A 78 14.46 -1.55 4.90
N VAL A 79 13.61 -2.55 5.11
CA VAL A 79 12.27 -2.39 5.67
C VAL A 79 12.34 -2.55 7.18
N HIS A 80 11.88 -1.55 7.90
CA HIS A 80 11.78 -1.53 9.37
C HIS A 80 10.31 -1.44 9.80
N PRO A 81 9.60 -2.57 9.97
CA PRO A 81 8.20 -2.59 10.37
C PRO A 81 8.03 -2.17 11.83
N GLY A 82 7.20 -1.17 12.11
CA GLY A 82 6.89 -0.75 13.49
C GLY A 82 8.07 -0.18 14.27
N SER A 83 9.14 0.26 13.60
CA SER A 83 10.41 0.67 14.23
C SER A 83 10.46 2.15 14.62
N ALA A 84 9.31 2.80 14.78
CA ALA A 84 9.25 4.25 14.73
C ALA A 84 9.12 4.92 16.10
N GLY A 85 10.25 5.21 16.74
CA GLY A 85 10.25 6.34 17.67
C GLY A 85 9.78 7.60 16.92
N GLY A 86 8.63 8.17 17.30
CA GLY A 86 8.20 9.51 16.87
C GLY A 86 7.37 9.63 15.58
N LEU A 87 6.98 8.53 14.92
CA LEU A 87 6.01 8.61 13.81
C LEU A 87 4.57 8.47 14.31
N SER A 88 3.65 9.18 13.65
CA SER A 88 2.21 9.06 13.89
C SER A 88 1.66 7.75 13.29
N PRO A 89 0.52 7.23 13.80
CA PRO A 89 -0.10 6.01 13.27
C PRO A 89 -0.34 6.06 11.76
N GLU A 90 -0.18 4.92 11.10
CA GLU A 90 -0.30 4.71 9.66
C GLU A 90 0.62 5.58 8.79
N THR A 91 1.71 6.11 9.36
CA THR A 91 2.71 6.90 8.61
C THR A 91 4.00 6.15 8.35
N TYR A 92 4.79 6.66 7.41
CA TYR A 92 6.11 6.14 7.07
C TYR A 92 7.11 7.25 6.78
N ARG A 93 8.39 6.88 6.79
CA ARG A 93 9.51 7.69 6.32
C ARG A 93 10.46 6.81 5.51
N ILE A 94 10.94 7.34 4.40
CA ILE A 94 11.92 6.72 3.50
C ILE A 94 13.05 7.71 3.31
N GLY A 95 14.28 7.26 3.44
CA GLY A 95 15.45 8.09 3.19
C GLY A 95 16.75 7.31 3.35
N TRP A 96 17.86 7.94 3.00
CA TRP A 96 19.18 7.34 3.19
C TRP A 96 19.47 7.13 4.67
N ARG A 97 20.05 5.97 5.01
CA ARG A 97 20.48 5.68 6.37
C ARG A 97 21.39 6.77 6.89
N ASP A 98 21.12 7.27 8.09
CA ASP A 98 21.87 8.36 8.74
C ASP A 98 22.00 9.64 7.89
N ASN A 99 21.12 9.81 6.87
CA ASN A 99 21.23 10.82 5.82
C ASN A 99 22.54 10.74 5.02
N ASP A 100 23.11 9.55 4.91
CA ASP A 100 24.34 9.27 4.17
C ASP A 100 24.06 8.38 2.95
N PRO A 101 23.93 8.95 1.74
CA PRO A 101 23.72 8.17 0.51
C PRO A 101 24.92 7.29 0.16
N THR A 102 26.10 7.53 0.75
CA THR A 102 27.28 6.69 0.49
C THR A 102 27.12 5.29 1.07
N THR A 103 26.21 5.10 2.03
CA THR A 103 25.85 3.78 2.56
C THR A 103 25.15 2.89 1.51
N GLY A 104 24.48 3.48 0.51
CA GLY A 104 23.62 2.72 -0.41
C GLY A 104 22.39 2.08 0.26
N LEU A 105 22.12 2.42 1.52
CA LEU A 105 21.02 1.87 2.30
C LEU A 105 19.85 2.86 2.32
N LEU A 106 18.74 2.48 1.70
CA LEU A 106 17.51 3.26 1.69
C LEU A 106 16.55 2.67 2.73
N ASP A 107 16.47 3.32 3.88
CA ASP A 107 15.66 2.85 5.01
C ASP A 107 14.20 3.24 4.85
N LEU A 108 13.31 2.26 5.03
CA LEU A 108 11.86 2.43 5.10
C LEU A 108 11.39 2.17 6.54
N HIS A 109 11.09 3.23 7.27
CA HIS A 109 10.51 3.14 8.62
C HIS A 109 8.99 3.31 8.55
N GLY A 110 8.25 2.28 8.96
CA GLY A 110 6.80 2.38 9.15
C GLY A 110 6.43 2.52 10.64
N ALA A 111 5.46 3.38 10.95
CA ALA A 111 4.98 3.58 12.31
C ALA A 111 4.34 2.32 12.92
N ASP A 112 3.65 1.57 12.06
CA ASP A 112 2.95 0.33 12.36
C ASP A 112 2.92 -0.51 11.06
N PRO A 113 2.37 -1.74 11.07
CA PRO A 113 2.32 -2.57 9.88
C PRO A 113 1.66 -1.88 8.67
N ARG A 114 0.69 -1.00 8.90
CA ARG A 114 -0.02 -0.29 7.83
C ARG A 114 0.81 0.86 7.26
N GLY A 115 1.49 1.61 8.11
CA GLY A 115 2.49 2.60 7.69
C GLY A 115 3.57 1.96 6.83
N THR A 116 4.08 0.78 7.21
CA THR A 116 5.05 0.02 6.40
C THR A 116 4.49 -0.36 5.03
N ILE A 117 3.26 -0.84 4.96
CA ILE A 117 2.58 -1.18 3.68
C ILE A 117 2.48 0.05 2.78
N TYR A 118 2.06 1.20 3.31
CA TYR A 118 2.00 2.44 2.54
C TYR A 118 3.37 2.91 2.07
N GLY A 119 4.40 2.74 2.90
CA GLY A 119 5.77 3.02 2.53
C GLY A 119 6.24 2.17 1.34
N LEU A 120 5.97 0.86 1.36
CA LEU A 120 6.29 -0.04 0.25
C LEU A 120 5.59 0.39 -1.05
N TYR A 121 4.30 0.75 -0.98
CA TYR A 121 3.58 1.26 -2.15
C TYR A 121 4.01 2.68 -2.56
N ALA A 122 4.55 3.48 -1.64
CA ALA A 122 5.15 4.76 -1.97
C ALA A 122 6.44 4.58 -2.78
N ILE A 123 7.24 3.55 -2.50
CA ILE A 123 8.38 3.16 -3.36
C ILE A 123 7.86 2.79 -4.75
N SER A 124 6.86 1.90 -4.85
CA SER A 124 6.26 1.53 -6.14
C SER A 124 5.79 2.76 -6.92
N ARG A 125 5.10 3.69 -6.27
CA ARG A 125 4.54 4.87 -6.95
C ARG A 125 5.61 5.89 -7.33
N HIS A 126 6.43 6.30 -6.38
CA HIS A 126 7.31 7.46 -6.53
C HIS A 126 8.67 7.12 -7.13
N LEU A 127 9.18 5.91 -6.88
CA LEU A 127 10.45 5.47 -7.44
C LEU A 127 10.27 4.65 -8.71
N LEU A 128 9.31 3.72 -8.73
CA LEU A 128 9.10 2.83 -9.89
C LEU A 128 8.07 3.37 -10.91
N GLY A 129 7.30 4.40 -10.55
CA GLY A 129 6.29 4.99 -11.45
C GLY A 129 5.05 4.13 -11.64
N ILE A 130 4.74 3.22 -10.70
CA ILE A 130 3.56 2.36 -10.76
C ILE A 130 2.31 3.18 -10.45
N ASP A 131 1.33 3.15 -11.36
CA ASP A 131 0.00 3.69 -11.10
C ASP A 131 -0.72 2.83 -10.03
N PRO A 132 -1.27 3.42 -8.96
CA PRO A 132 -2.13 2.71 -8.01
C PRO A 132 -3.27 1.89 -8.63
N TRP A 133 -3.73 2.29 -9.82
CA TRP A 133 -4.80 1.66 -10.60
C TRP A 133 -4.31 0.75 -11.72
N TRP A 134 -3.00 0.45 -11.82
CA TRP A 134 -2.40 -0.26 -12.96
C TRP A 134 -3.19 -1.48 -13.47
N TYR A 135 -3.76 -2.28 -12.55
CA TYR A 135 -4.50 -3.50 -12.89
C TYR A 135 -5.83 -3.20 -13.60
N TRP A 136 -6.45 -2.07 -13.28
CA TRP A 136 -7.76 -1.67 -13.80
C TRP A 136 -7.67 -0.82 -15.06
N THR A 137 -6.51 -0.21 -15.30
CA THR A 137 -6.27 0.69 -16.44
C THR A 137 -5.40 0.05 -17.52
N ASP A 138 -4.87 -1.16 -17.28
CA ASP A 138 -3.82 -1.79 -18.08
C ASP A 138 -2.59 -0.89 -18.29
N PHE A 139 -2.38 0.09 -17.39
CA PHE A 139 -1.27 1.03 -17.48
C PHE A 139 -0.04 0.44 -16.79
N GLU A 140 0.85 -0.14 -17.59
CA GLU A 140 2.15 -0.63 -17.14
C GLU A 140 3.21 0.49 -17.14
N PRO A 141 4.15 0.51 -16.16
CA PRO A 141 5.24 1.48 -16.18
C PRO A 141 6.16 1.21 -17.38
N PRO A 142 6.87 2.23 -17.89
CA PRO A 142 7.91 2.01 -18.89
C PRO A 142 9.03 1.16 -18.30
N ALA A 143 9.52 0.19 -19.07
CA ALA A 143 10.72 -0.56 -18.72
C ALA A 143 11.94 0.36 -18.62
N ARG A 144 12.83 0.11 -17.66
CA ARG A 144 14.05 0.88 -17.41
C ARG A 144 15.18 -0.05 -16.98
N GLU A 145 16.40 0.28 -17.39
CA GLU A 145 17.60 -0.41 -16.90
C GLU A 145 17.99 0.06 -15.49
N ARG A 146 17.84 1.38 -15.23
CA ARG A 146 18.15 1.99 -13.94
C ARG A 146 17.28 3.21 -13.65
N ILE A 147 17.15 3.53 -12.37
CA ILE A 147 16.50 4.75 -11.85
C ILE A 147 17.46 5.40 -10.87
N GLU A 148 17.84 6.65 -11.14
CA GLU A 148 18.71 7.43 -10.26
C GLU A 148 17.91 8.02 -9.09
N ILE A 149 18.43 7.84 -7.87
CA ILE A 149 17.87 8.36 -6.62
C ILE A 149 18.77 9.51 -6.14
N PRO A 150 18.21 10.70 -5.93
CA PRO A 150 18.96 11.85 -5.41
C PRO A 150 19.57 11.59 -4.02
N ASP A 151 20.72 12.20 -3.76
CA ASP A 151 21.41 12.13 -2.47
C ASP A 151 20.59 12.72 -1.30
N ASP A 152 19.71 13.67 -1.58
CA ASP A 152 18.81 14.31 -0.61
C ASP A 152 17.39 13.71 -0.61
N PHE A 153 17.24 12.51 -1.20
CA PHE A 153 15.95 11.86 -1.32
C PHE A 153 15.34 11.54 0.05
N THR A 154 14.10 11.99 0.22
CA THR A 154 13.25 11.65 1.35
C THR A 154 11.80 11.55 0.91
N LEU A 155 11.07 10.58 1.45
CA LEU A 155 9.62 10.49 1.31
C LEU A 155 8.99 10.26 2.68
N SER A 156 7.94 11.00 2.97
CA SER A 156 7.12 10.78 4.15
C SER A 156 5.66 11.08 3.82
N CYS A 157 4.74 10.45 4.51
CA CYS A 157 3.33 10.84 4.45
C CYS A 157 2.90 11.59 5.72
N PRO A 158 2.01 12.58 5.60
CA PRO A 158 1.38 13.15 6.78
C PRO A 158 0.47 12.12 7.47
N PRO A 159 0.12 12.33 8.75
CA PRO A 159 -0.91 11.54 9.40
C PRO A 159 -2.24 11.60 8.63
N PRO A 160 -3.01 10.50 8.57
CA PRO A 160 -4.27 10.50 7.84
C PRO A 160 -5.29 11.43 8.50
N ALA A 161 -5.92 12.30 7.71
CA ALA A 161 -6.99 13.18 8.19
C ALA A 161 -8.23 12.40 8.67
N PHE A 162 -8.52 11.28 8.01
CA PHE A 162 -9.63 10.40 8.37
C PHE A 162 -9.09 9.06 8.83
N ARG A 163 -9.52 8.60 10.00
CA ARG A 163 -9.08 7.33 10.58
C ARG A 163 -9.44 6.12 9.72
N TYR A 164 -10.62 6.13 9.09
CA TYR A 164 -11.09 5.04 8.23
C TYR A 164 -11.41 5.55 6.83
N ARG A 165 -10.84 4.89 5.81
CA ARG A 165 -10.87 5.30 4.41
C ARG A 165 -11.00 4.03 3.57
N GLY A 166 -12.02 3.92 2.74
CA GLY A 166 -12.37 2.60 2.25
C GLY A 166 -13.26 2.53 1.04
N PHE A 167 -13.41 1.30 0.58
CA PHE A 167 -14.35 0.92 -0.47
C PHE A 167 -15.49 0.10 0.10
N PHE A 168 -16.65 0.27 -0.51
CA PHE A 168 -17.73 -0.69 -0.46
C PHE A 168 -17.89 -1.24 -1.87
N ILE A 169 -17.61 -2.54 -2.03
CA ILE A 169 -17.84 -3.24 -3.29
C ILE A 169 -19.30 -3.67 -3.27
N ASN A 170 -20.11 -3.04 -4.13
CA ASN A 170 -21.55 -3.16 -4.22
C ASN A 170 -21.95 -3.43 -5.68
N ASP A 171 -23.17 -3.93 -5.90
CA ASP A 171 -23.72 -4.25 -7.23
C ASP A 171 -22.74 -5.11 -8.04
N GLU A 172 -22.27 -6.20 -7.41
CA GLU A 172 -21.14 -6.99 -7.89
C GLU A 172 -21.48 -7.79 -9.16
N ASP A 173 -22.71 -7.73 -9.67
CA ASP A 173 -23.22 -8.52 -10.78
C ASP A 173 -22.31 -8.51 -12.02
N LEU A 174 -21.77 -7.32 -12.37
CA LEU A 174 -20.88 -7.20 -13.53
C LEU A 174 -19.48 -7.75 -13.24
N LEU A 175 -18.95 -7.56 -12.03
CA LEU A 175 -17.66 -8.13 -11.63
C LEU A 175 -17.74 -9.66 -11.52
N ALA A 176 -18.83 -10.17 -10.95
CA ALA A 176 -19.11 -11.59 -10.81
C ALA A 176 -19.29 -12.27 -12.18
N ARG A 177 -19.89 -11.58 -13.16
CA ARG A 177 -19.98 -12.10 -14.55
C ARG A 177 -18.65 -12.00 -15.29
N TRP A 178 -17.87 -10.95 -15.05
CA TRP A 178 -16.58 -10.76 -15.70
C TRP A 178 -15.55 -11.77 -15.23
N ARG A 179 -15.44 -11.96 -13.91
CA ARG A 179 -14.48 -12.87 -13.26
C ARG A 179 -15.15 -13.61 -12.09
N PRO A 180 -15.99 -14.61 -12.37
CA PRO A 180 -16.62 -15.42 -11.33
C PRO A 180 -15.56 -16.20 -10.55
N ASP A 181 -15.85 -16.51 -9.29
CA ASP A 181 -14.99 -17.40 -8.51
C ASP A 181 -15.08 -18.84 -9.06
N PRO A 182 -13.96 -19.43 -9.51
CA PRO A 182 -13.97 -20.80 -10.04
C PRO A 182 -14.36 -21.84 -8.98
N ALA A 183 -14.17 -21.55 -7.69
CA ALA A 183 -14.56 -22.43 -6.59
C ALA A 183 -16.02 -22.24 -6.16
N GLY A 184 -16.70 -21.19 -6.61
CA GLY A 184 -18.07 -20.85 -6.21
C GLY A 184 -18.22 -20.53 -4.73
N GLN A 185 -17.14 -20.15 -4.03
CA GLN A 185 -17.12 -19.81 -2.61
C GLN A 185 -17.51 -18.35 -2.36
N THR A 186 -17.33 -17.48 -3.36
CA THR A 186 -17.80 -16.10 -3.36
C THR A 186 -18.26 -15.71 -4.78
N ALA A 187 -18.88 -14.53 -4.95
CA ALA A 187 -19.40 -14.10 -6.25
C ALA A 187 -18.30 -13.75 -7.27
N ILE A 188 -17.24 -13.09 -6.80
CA ILE A 188 -16.11 -12.62 -7.62
C ILE A 188 -14.88 -13.45 -7.28
N SER A 189 -14.05 -13.82 -8.26
CA SER A 189 -12.80 -14.54 -8.01
C SER A 189 -11.93 -13.88 -6.95
N LEU A 190 -11.27 -14.70 -6.12
CA LEU A 190 -10.34 -14.21 -5.10
C LEU A 190 -9.17 -13.41 -5.69
N GLU A 191 -8.75 -13.70 -6.92
CA GLU A 191 -7.74 -12.89 -7.62
C GLU A 191 -8.23 -11.44 -7.78
N VAL A 192 -9.47 -11.23 -8.21
CA VAL A 192 -10.01 -9.88 -8.38
C VAL A 192 -10.23 -9.20 -7.02
N TRP A 193 -10.68 -9.92 -5.98
CA TRP A 193 -10.72 -9.38 -4.62
C TRP A 193 -9.34 -8.93 -4.14
N ASP A 194 -8.31 -9.72 -4.39
CA ASP A 194 -6.93 -9.41 -4.06
C ASP A 194 -6.47 -8.10 -4.71
N ARG A 195 -6.84 -7.88 -5.99
CA ARG A 195 -6.57 -6.64 -6.74
C ARG A 195 -7.32 -5.44 -6.21
N ILE A 196 -8.58 -5.61 -5.80
CA ILE A 196 -9.36 -4.55 -5.14
C ILE A 196 -8.65 -4.10 -3.86
N TYR A 197 -8.21 -5.05 -3.03
CA TYR A 197 -7.54 -4.76 -1.76
C TYR A 197 -6.16 -4.14 -1.97
N GLU A 198 -5.39 -4.63 -2.94
CA GLU A 198 -4.12 -4.05 -3.34
C GLU A 198 -4.29 -2.58 -3.78
N THR A 199 -5.23 -2.31 -4.69
CA THR A 199 -5.54 -0.94 -5.16
C THR A 199 -5.94 -0.04 -4.00
N LEU A 200 -6.82 -0.51 -3.11
CA LEU A 200 -7.23 0.26 -1.93
C LEU A 200 -6.03 0.64 -1.05
N LEU A 201 -5.12 -0.29 -0.78
CA LEU A 201 -3.92 -0.02 0.02
C LEU A 201 -2.94 0.92 -0.70
N ARG A 202 -2.78 0.79 -2.02
CA ARG A 202 -1.96 1.72 -2.83
C ARG A 202 -2.49 3.15 -2.82
N LEU A 203 -3.81 3.31 -2.63
CA LEU A 203 -4.47 4.61 -2.47
C LEU A 203 -4.43 5.13 -1.03
N GLY A 204 -3.80 4.41 -0.10
CA GLY A 204 -3.74 4.78 1.32
C GLY A 204 -5.03 4.48 2.10
N GLY A 205 -5.92 3.64 1.56
CA GLY A 205 -7.12 3.16 2.23
C GLY A 205 -6.85 2.00 3.19
N ASN A 206 -7.73 1.84 4.18
CA ASN A 206 -7.59 0.87 5.26
C ASN A 206 -8.86 0.11 5.65
N LEU A 207 -10.02 0.44 5.05
CA LEU A 207 -11.31 -0.14 5.40
C LEU A 207 -11.97 -0.74 4.16
N VAL A 208 -12.57 -1.92 4.27
CA VAL A 208 -13.36 -2.49 3.16
C VAL A 208 -14.65 -3.14 3.65
N ALA A 209 -15.74 -2.91 2.93
CA ALA A 209 -16.95 -3.73 2.99
C ALA A 209 -16.95 -4.67 1.76
N PRO A 210 -16.60 -5.96 1.93
CA PRO A 210 -16.30 -6.86 0.82
C PRO A 210 -17.56 -7.58 0.32
N GLY A 211 -18.49 -6.79 -0.23
CA GLY A 211 -19.74 -7.26 -0.81
C GLY A 211 -20.98 -6.74 -0.09
N THR A 212 -22.10 -6.71 -0.80
CA THR A 212 -23.40 -6.22 -0.34
C THR A 212 -24.05 -7.15 0.68
N PHE A 213 -24.10 -8.46 0.36
CA PHE A 213 -24.72 -9.49 1.20
C PHE A 213 -23.88 -10.79 1.27
N PRO A 214 -22.55 -10.71 1.51
CA PRO A 214 -21.71 -11.90 1.57
C PRO A 214 -21.98 -12.69 2.86
N PHE A 215 -21.74 -14.00 2.84
CA PHE A 215 -21.70 -14.77 4.08
C PHE A 215 -20.40 -14.51 4.86
N PRO A 216 -20.43 -14.49 6.21
CA PRO A 216 -19.24 -14.19 7.01
C PRO A 216 -18.06 -15.15 6.82
N ASP A 217 -18.32 -16.37 6.35
CA ASP A 217 -17.32 -17.41 6.08
C ASP A 217 -16.76 -17.39 4.65
N GLU A 218 -17.24 -16.47 3.80
CA GLU A 218 -16.70 -16.35 2.45
C GLU A 218 -15.22 -15.87 2.48
N PRO A 219 -14.38 -16.43 1.60
CA PRO A 219 -12.92 -16.31 1.72
C PRO A 219 -12.36 -14.90 1.51
N GLN A 220 -13.10 -13.99 0.87
CA GLN A 220 -12.66 -12.61 0.66
C GLN A 220 -12.48 -11.84 1.97
N PHE A 221 -13.24 -12.16 3.03
CA PHE A 221 -13.05 -11.57 4.35
C PHE A 221 -11.68 -11.91 4.94
N ALA A 222 -11.32 -13.20 4.93
CA ALA A 222 -10.02 -13.66 5.40
C ALA A 222 -8.89 -13.07 4.56
N LEU A 223 -9.08 -12.93 3.24
CA LEU A 223 -8.12 -12.29 2.35
C LEU A 223 -7.90 -10.81 2.69
N ALA A 224 -8.96 -10.04 2.95
CA ALA A 224 -8.87 -8.65 3.37
C ALA A 224 -8.08 -8.50 4.68
N VAL A 225 -8.36 -9.35 5.68
CA VAL A 225 -7.61 -9.37 6.95
C VAL A 225 -6.15 -9.74 6.73
N ARG A 226 -5.86 -10.75 5.90
CA ARG A 226 -4.48 -11.14 5.54
C ARG A 226 -3.70 -10.01 4.86
N ARG A 227 -4.38 -9.19 4.05
CA ARG A 227 -3.86 -7.95 3.44
C ARG A 227 -3.73 -6.79 4.43
N GLY A 228 -4.27 -6.92 5.63
CA GLY A 228 -4.19 -5.95 6.71
C GLY A 228 -5.33 -4.93 6.71
N LEU A 229 -6.39 -5.12 5.93
CA LEU A 229 -7.55 -4.22 5.90
C LEU A 229 -8.46 -4.43 7.13
N VAL A 230 -9.07 -3.34 7.59
CA VAL A 230 -10.16 -3.37 8.55
C VAL A 230 -11.43 -3.78 7.81
N LEU A 231 -12.14 -4.74 8.37
CA LEU A 231 -13.43 -5.18 7.84
C LEU A 231 -14.54 -4.23 8.28
N ASN A 232 -15.42 -3.90 7.35
CA ASN A 232 -16.71 -3.29 7.59
C ASN A 232 -17.80 -4.13 6.91
N GLN A 233 -19.05 -3.76 7.15
CA GLN A 233 -20.21 -4.44 6.61
C GLN A 233 -21.16 -3.45 5.94
N HIS A 234 -22.05 -3.97 5.10
CA HIS A 234 -23.15 -3.19 4.59
C HIS A 234 -24.07 -2.76 5.74
N HIS A 235 -24.66 -1.56 5.67
CA HIS A 235 -25.48 -1.03 6.76
C HIS A 235 -26.75 -1.85 7.03
N GLN A 236 -27.21 -2.65 6.06
CA GLN A 236 -28.34 -3.57 6.23
C GLN A 236 -27.95 -4.94 6.79
N THR A 237 -26.65 -5.17 7.05
CA THR A 237 -26.15 -6.43 7.62
C THR A 237 -25.55 -6.19 9.00
N PRO A 238 -26.35 -5.75 10.00
CA PRO A 238 -25.83 -5.44 11.32
C PRO A 238 -25.21 -6.69 11.94
N LEU A 239 -23.98 -6.54 12.45
CA LEU A 239 -23.24 -7.61 13.12
C LEU A 239 -22.98 -8.82 12.20
N GLY A 240 -22.83 -8.60 10.89
CA GLY A 240 -22.64 -9.67 9.89
C GLY A 240 -23.90 -10.44 9.51
N PHE A 241 -25.08 -10.05 10.04
CA PHE A 241 -26.34 -10.73 9.73
C PHE A 241 -26.82 -10.45 8.29
N VAL A 242 -27.08 -11.49 7.50
CA VAL A 242 -27.63 -11.34 6.14
C VAL A 242 -29.14 -11.60 6.12
N GLY A 243 -29.93 -10.53 6.18
CA GLY A 243 -31.40 -10.61 6.23
C GLY A 243 -32.07 -11.25 5.02
N PHE A 244 -31.42 -11.26 3.86
CA PHE A 244 -31.97 -11.83 2.62
C PHE A 244 -32.28 -13.34 2.71
N ARG A 245 -31.65 -14.04 3.66
CA ARG A 245 -31.86 -15.48 3.90
C ARG A 245 -32.67 -15.77 5.17
N TRP A 246 -33.39 -14.77 5.70
CA TRP A 246 -34.29 -14.99 6.84
C TRP A 246 -35.27 -16.14 6.55
N PRO A 247 -35.48 -17.07 7.49
CA PRO A 247 -36.32 -18.24 7.24
C PRO A 247 -37.73 -17.85 6.78
N ARG A 248 -38.20 -18.48 5.71
CA ARG A 248 -39.57 -18.27 5.22
C ARG A 248 -40.58 -18.63 6.32
N GLY A 249 -41.56 -17.75 6.55
CA GLY A 249 -42.58 -17.93 7.58
C GLY A 249 -42.16 -17.45 8.98
N GLN A 250 -40.89 -17.12 9.21
CA GLN A 250 -40.44 -16.50 10.46
C GLN A 250 -40.66 -14.98 10.40
N LEU A 251 -41.20 -14.39 11.46
CA LEU A 251 -41.41 -12.95 11.53
C LEU A 251 -40.08 -12.20 11.70
N TYR A 252 -39.72 -11.35 10.73
CA TYR A 252 -38.63 -10.38 10.89
C TYR A 252 -39.22 -9.06 11.38
N SER A 253 -39.27 -8.85 12.69
CA SER A 253 -39.83 -7.62 13.25
C SER A 253 -39.25 -7.28 14.62
N PRO A 254 -38.46 -6.20 14.73
CA PRO A 254 -37.95 -5.76 16.02
C PRO A 254 -39.03 -5.18 16.94
N THR A 255 -40.26 -5.00 16.49
CA THR A 255 -41.36 -4.58 17.37
C THR A 255 -42.20 -5.75 17.88
N LYS A 256 -42.12 -6.91 17.22
CA LYS A 256 -42.96 -8.07 17.53
C LYS A 256 -42.16 -9.29 18.03
N ASP A 257 -40.88 -9.39 17.69
CA ASP A 257 -40.02 -10.52 18.09
C ASP A 257 -38.54 -10.10 18.21
N MET A 258 -38.24 -9.25 19.21
CA MET A 258 -36.86 -8.83 19.49
C MET A 258 -35.97 -9.97 19.99
N ASP A 259 -36.54 -10.95 20.69
CA ASP A 259 -35.72 -11.97 21.35
C ASP A 259 -35.13 -12.93 20.31
N THR A 260 -35.85 -13.25 19.24
CA THR A 260 -35.28 -13.99 18.11
C THR A 260 -34.16 -13.19 17.44
N LEU A 261 -34.37 -11.90 17.16
CA LEU A 261 -33.32 -11.06 16.55
C LEU A 261 -32.07 -10.97 17.43
N ARG A 262 -32.24 -10.79 18.75
CA ARG A 262 -31.13 -10.78 19.71
C ARG A 262 -30.35 -12.08 19.72
N ARG A 263 -31.02 -13.24 19.68
CA ARG A 263 -30.34 -14.55 19.61
C ARG A 263 -29.54 -14.70 18.32
N VAL A 264 -30.10 -14.28 17.19
CA VAL A 264 -29.41 -14.33 15.88
C VAL A 264 -28.18 -13.42 15.90
N TRP A 265 -28.34 -12.17 16.33
CA TRP A 265 -27.23 -11.22 16.44
C TRP A 265 -26.14 -11.67 17.41
N ALA A 266 -26.53 -12.25 18.56
CA ALA A 266 -25.57 -12.82 19.50
C ALA A 266 -24.78 -13.98 18.87
N HIS A 267 -25.42 -14.80 18.03
CA HIS A 267 -24.73 -15.86 17.30
C HIS A 267 -23.75 -15.33 16.24
N CYS A 268 -24.08 -14.24 15.55
CA CYS A 268 -23.21 -13.69 14.52
C CYS A 268 -21.91 -13.07 15.05
N VAL A 269 -21.87 -12.65 16.33
CA VAL A 269 -20.70 -11.99 16.95
C VAL A 269 -19.95 -12.88 17.95
N ALA A 270 -20.45 -14.09 18.22
CA ALA A 270 -19.82 -15.05 19.12
C ALA A 270 -18.67 -15.77 18.41
#